data_AF-A0A2H0V868-F1
#
_entry.id   AF-A0A2H0V868-F1
#
_cell.length_a   1.000
_cell.length_b   1.000
_cell.length_c   1.000
_cell.angle_alpha   90.00
_cell.angle_beta   90.00
_cell.angle_gamma   90.00
#
_symmetry.space_group_name_H-M   'P 1'
#
loop_
_entity.id
_entity.type
_entity.pdbx_description
1 polymer ?
#
loop_
_entity_poly.entity_id
_entity_poly.type
_entity_poly.pdbx_seq_one_letter_code
_entity_poly.pdbx_strand_id
1 'polypeptide(L)'
;MPDDINVKIKALPTKVKNILLARYGVEVMKEISDKYYFSIIDTAALVKIIAQVFVKDLTLDQVEPSITKTVDVEPDQVRPLLIDVLTRRMLVADEYLGGQVVAMLTQLDVDPTKFDEEIKKYRVAVRKEFIKPRVKAAGTLVPEEERNVVEERIPELKVGDPESEMREMIKLLKEHVLFTATTDELLFRVDANVIIITLMQTNKVAQQELMKALLHNAEKIGDKKIAHKGEKIEPTIQNWLTDYISTLPYNENEKLSTLHKAKYYAESPNVKQLTEENKLLLDRVFDLYENIRNFYFNVEKTNLSEIQIFPFTESEQDKFFKQYYQGVEERAKIGEDDKKPGEVDIMHSNDAEDDAVNEYRNFLVDKTRKDRKRLSDQFYKDILSRKKIEIIAGMKLLAETGLLDNIVTEDKRFRELLIAYFKRNSMMEELKSFEAKAPDPTYVKHFIKYILSERLGMTENMSGRWAMIFGNIFRAQGKKHLSQMAFYDMEVEQFKWL
;
A
#
# COMPACT_ATOMS: atom_id res chain seq x y z
N MET A 1 -22.44 20.61 6.70
CA MET A 1 -21.49 20.17 5.66
C MET A 1 -20.12 20.15 6.31
N PRO A 2 -19.43 19.01 6.37
CA PRO A 2 -18.00 19.03 6.68
C PRO A 2 -17.33 19.83 5.57
N ASP A 3 -16.69 20.95 5.91
CA ASP A 3 -15.86 21.68 4.96
C ASP A 3 -14.79 20.71 4.45
N ASP A 4 -14.87 20.33 3.17
CA ASP A 4 -13.90 19.45 2.56
C ASP A 4 -12.55 20.18 2.51
N ILE A 5 -11.64 19.78 3.40
CA ILE A 5 -10.29 20.33 3.52
C ILE A 5 -9.57 20.31 2.16
N ASN A 6 -9.89 19.37 1.27
CA ASN A 6 -9.31 19.30 -0.07
C ASN A 6 -9.71 20.48 -0.96
N VAL A 7 -10.94 20.98 -0.83
CA VAL A 7 -11.41 22.18 -1.54
C VAL A 7 -10.60 23.40 -1.07
N LYS A 8 -10.39 23.53 0.25
CA LYS A 8 -9.57 24.61 0.81
C LYS A 8 -8.10 24.51 0.40
N ILE A 9 -7.52 23.30 0.39
CA ILE A 9 -6.15 23.06 -0.09
C ILE A 9 -6.02 23.47 -1.57
N LYS A 10 -7.01 23.14 -2.41
CA LYS A 10 -7.00 23.54 -3.84
C LYS A 10 -7.02 25.06 -4.01
N ALA A 11 -7.66 25.78 -3.09
CA ALA A 11 -7.75 27.25 -3.07
C ALA A 11 -6.49 27.96 -2.54
N LEU A 12 -5.52 27.22 -1.96
CA LEU A 12 -4.27 27.81 -1.48
C LEU A 12 -3.46 28.45 -2.62
N PRO A 13 -2.71 29.55 -2.35
CA PRO A 13 -1.77 30.10 -3.32
C PRO A 13 -0.82 29.03 -3.83
N THR A 14 -0.51 29.01 -5.13
CA THR A 14 0.24 27.91 -5.76
C THR A 14 1.55 27.59 -5.05
N LYS A 15 2.32 28.61 -4.64
CA LYS A 15 3.57 28.42 -3.89
C LYS A 15 3.36 27.68 -2.57
N VAL A 16 2.30 28.03 -1.84
CA VAL A 16 1.95 27.47 -0.53
C VAL A 16 1.40 26.06 -0.68
N LYS A 17 0.51 25.86 -1.66
CA LYS A 17 0.00 24.54 -2.02
C LYS A 17 1.13 23.57 -2.38
N ASN A 18 2.10 24.02 -3.17
CA ASN A 18 3.26 23.20 -3.53
C ASN A 18 4.14 22.87 -2.32
N ILE A 19 4.33 23.80 -1.38
CA ILE A 19 5.06 23.52 -0.12
C ILE A 19 4.34 22.43 0.69
N LEU A 20 3.01 22.52 0.80
CA LEU A 20 2.20 21.59 1.57
C LEU A 20 2.21 20.18 0.94
N LEU A 21 2.05 20.10 -0.38
CA LEU A 21 1.90 18.86 -1.14
C LEU A 21 3.21 18.27 -1.68
N ALA A 22 4.36 18.92 -1.45
CA ALA A 22 5.63 18.42 -1.94
C ALA A 22 5.99 17.07 -1.33
N ARG A 23 6.54 16.19 -2.16
CA ARG A 23 7.17 14.93 -1.75
C ARG A 23 8.23 15.14 -0.67
N TYR A 24 9.04 16.19 -0.79
CA TYR A 24 10.02 16.51 0.27
C TYR A 24 9.34 16.77 1.63
N GLY A 25 8.12 17.32 1.62
CA GLY A 25 7.31 17.45 2.83
C GLY A 25 6.85 16.13 3.41
N VAL A 26 6.57 15.14 2.57
CA VAL A 26 6.25 13.76 2.97
C VAL A 26 7.48 13.09 3.59
N GLU A 27 8.68 13.30 3.03
CA GLU A 27 9.94 12.80 3.60
C GLU A 27 10.20 13.39 4.99
N VAL A 28 10.01 14.70 5.16
CA VAL A 28 10.11 15.36 6.47
C VAL A 28 9.08 14.79 7.45
N MET A 29 7.83 14.57 7.03
CA MET A 29 6.82 13.94 7.88
C MET A 29 7.21 12.53 8.30
N LYS A 30 7.77 11.73 7.39
CA LYS A 30 8.27 10.40 7.70
C LYS A 30 9.37 10.44 8.75
N GLU A 31 10.33 11.36 8.63
CA GLU A 31 11.39 11.51 9.63
C GLU A 31 10.85 11.92 11.00
N ILE A 32 9.82 12.78 11.04
CA ILE A 32 9.12 13.12 12.28
C ILE A 32 8.42 11.86 12.84
N SER A 33 7.64 11.14 12.03
CA SER A 33 6.95 9.91 12.46
C SER A 33 7.93 8.85 12.98
N ASP A 34 9.05 8.63 12.29
CA ASP A 34 10.10 7.69 12.71
C ASP A 34 10.74 8.11 14.05
N LYS A 35 10.97 9.42 14.25
CA LYS A 35 11.57 9.96 15.49
C LYS A 35 10.66 9.77 16.71
N TYR A 36 9.35 9.92 16.53
CA TYR A 36 8.37 9.84 17.61
C TYR A 36 7.60 8.51 17.65
N TYR A 37 8.01 7.52 16.85
CA TYR A 37 7.39 6.20 16.75
C TYR A 37 5.88 6.25 16.47
N PHE A 38 5.46 7.18 15.61
CA PHE A 38 4.04 7.34 15.31
C PHE A 38 3.48 6.15 14.55
N SER A 39 2.28 5.75 14.96
CA SER A 39 1.43 4.92 14.13
C SER A 39 1.01 5.66 12.86
N ILE A 40 0.40 4.94 11.94
CA ILE A 40 -0.17 5.55 10.73
C ILE A 40 -1.31 6.51 11.09
N ILE A 41 -2.09 6.20 12.13
CA ILE A 41 -3.19 7.05 12.62
C ILE A 41 -2.64 8.37 13.17
N ASP A 42 -1.58 8.30 13.98
CA ASP A 42 -0.95 9.49 14.56
C ASP A 42 -0.30 10.37 13.49
N THR A 43 0.32 9.74 12.49
CA THR A 43 0.86 10.44 11.33
C THR A 43 -0.25 11.16 10.56
N ALA A 44 -1.38 10.50 10.28
CA ALA A 44 -2.51 11.10 9.59
C ALA A 44 -3.14 12.25 10.41
N ALA A 45 -3.27 12.09 11.74
CA ALA A 45 -3.75 13.13 12.63
C ALA A 45 -2.84 14.36 12.59
N LEU A 46 -1.52 14.17 12.62
CA LEU A 46 -0.55 15.27 12.55
C LEU A 46 -0.56 15.97 11.19
N VAL A 47 -0.63 15.22 10.08
CA VAL A 47 -0.80 15.78 8.73
C VAL A 47 -2.06 16.63 8.65
N LYS A 48 -3.17 16.16 9.24
CA LYS A 48 -4.44 16.91 9.29
C LYS A 48 -4.30 18.21 10.07
N ILE A 49 -3.67 18.20 11.24
CA ILE A 49 -3.38 19.42 12.03
C ILE A 49 -2.59 20.42 11.18
N ILE A 50 -1.52 19.96 10.53
CA ILE A 50 -0.69 20.81 9.66
C ILE A 50 -1.52 21.40 8.52
N ALA A 51 -2.30 20.58 7.81
CA ALA A 51 -3.15 21.03 6.72
C ALA A 51 -4.17 22.09 7.19
N GLN A 52 -4.78 21.90 8.36
CA GLN A 52 -5.72 22.86 8.97
C GLN A 52 -5.08 24.23 9.24
N VAL A 53 -3.81 24.27 9.67
CA VAL A 53 -3.07 25.54 9.83
C VAL A 53 -2.86 26.23 8.48
N PHE A 54 -2.47 25.48 7.44
CA PHE A 54 -2.24 26.04 6.11
C PHE A 54 -3.53 26.62 5.50
N VAL A 55 -4.67 25.97 5.71
CA VAL A 55 -5.99 26.48 5.26
C VAL A 55 -6.63 27.47 6.22
N LYS A 56 -5.95 27.87 7.31
CA LYS A 56 -6.40 28.84 8.32
C LYS A 56 -7.63 28.40 9.13
N ASP A 57 -7.91 27.10 9.18
CA ASP A 57 -8.97 26.52 10.03
C ASP A 57 -8.48 26.27 11.48
N LEU A 58 -7.15 26.24 11.68
CA LEU A 58 -6.50 26.11 12.99
C LEU A 58 -5.45 27.21 13.13
N THR A 59 -5.44 27.91 14.26
CA THR A 59 -4.40 28.92 14.56
C THR A 59 -3.16 28.27 15.17
N LEU A 60 -1.99 28.91 15.08
CA LEU A 60 -0.72 28.32 15.55
C LEU A 60 -0.70 28.04 17.05
N ASP A 61 -1.35 28.88 17.87
CA ASP A 61 -1.54 28.67 19.31
C ASP A 61 -2.41 27.45 19.64
N GLN A 62 -3.21 26.96 18.69
CA GLN A 62 -4.04 25.77 18.84
C GLN A 62 -3.34 24.47 18.40
N VAL A 63 -2.14 24.54 17.81
CA VAL A 63 -1.43 23.36 17.32
C VAL A 63 -1.00 22.45 18.47
N GLU A 64 -0.41 23.00 19.53
CA GLU A 64 0.01 22.22 20.70
C GLU A 64 -1.17 21.52 21.39
N PRO A 65 -2.28 22.21 21.75
CA PRO A 65 -3.48 21.55 22.26
C PRO A 65 -4.06 20.48 21.33
N SER A 66 -3.98 20.69 20.00
CA SER A 66 -4.50 19.73 19.03
C SER A 66 -3.63 18.47 18.99
N ILE A 67 -2.30 18.62 19.02
CA ILE A 67 -1.35 17.51 19.13
C ILE A 67 -1.65 16.70 20.39
N THR A 68 -1.71 17.34 21.56
CA THR A 68 -1.99 16.66 22.84
C THR A 68 -3.31 15.88 22.82
N LYS A 69 -4.29 16.37 22.06
CA LYS A 69 -5.62 15.77 22.01
C LYS A 69 -5.72 14.60 21.04
N THR A 70 -5.06 14.67 19.88
CA THR A 70 -5.34 13.75 18.76
C THR A 70 -4.18 12.87 18.36
N VAL A 71 -2.96 13.18 18.79
CA VAL A 71 -1.75 12.40 18.48
C VAL A 71 -1.35 11.65 19.76
N ASP A 72 -1.21 10.33 19.68
CA ASP A 72 -0.75 9.52 20.80
C ASP A 72 0.76 9.72 20.99
N VAL A 73 1.12 10.70 21.81
CA VAL A 73 2.50 11.07 22.10
C VAL A 73 2.66 11.35 23.58
N GLU A 74 3.77 10.88 24.16
CA GLU A 74 4.05 11.09 25.58
C GLU A 74 4.03 12.60 25.94
N PRO A 75 3.47 12.99 27.10
CA PRO A 75 3.28 14.40 27.44
C PRO A 75 4.56 15.26 27.40
N ASP A 76 5.71 14.68 27.74
CA ASP A 76 7.01 15.35 27.69
C ASP A 76 7.56 15.52 26.25
N GLN A 77 7.03 14.76 25.29
CA GLN A 77 7.41 14.79 23.87
C GLN A 77 6.55 15.74 23.03
N VAL A 78 5.40 16.22 23.54
CA VAL A 78 4.49 17.15 22.85
C VAL A 78 5.22 18.42 22.39
N ARG A 79 5.95 19.07 23.30
CA ARG A 79 6.65 20.33 22.99
C ARG A 79 7.82 20.12 22.01
N PRO A 80 8.70 19.10 22.18
CA PRO A 80 9.67 18.74 21.15
C PRO A 80 9.05 18.50 19.77
N LEU A 81 7.94 17.75 19.70
CA LEU A 81 7.23 17.47 18.45
C LEU A 81 6.70 18.75 17.81
N LEU A 82 6.08 19.64 18.59
CA LEU A 82 5.64 20.95 18.13
C LEU A 82 6.79 21.73 17.50
N ILE A 83 7.97 21.77 18.14
CA ILE A 83 9.15 22.46 17.61
C ILE A 83 9.56 21.86 16.26
N ASP A 84 9.62 20.52 16.13
CA ASP A 84 9.96 19.86 14.87
C ASP A 84 8.93 20.18 13.76
N VAL A 85 7.63 20.17 14.09
CA VAL A 85 6.58 20.52 13.13
C VAL A 85 6.69 21.98 12.69
N LEU A 86 6.88 22.90 13.64
CA LEU A 86 7.03 24.33 13.34
C LEU A 86 8.27 24.58 12.47
N THR A 87 9.43 24.11 12.89
CA THR A 87 10.72 24.37 12.22
C THR A 87 10.85 23.66 10.87
N ARG A 88 10.40 22.40 10.77
CA ARG A 88 10.66 21.56 9.59
C ARG A 88 9.51 21.54 8.59
N ARG A 89 8.26 21.81 9.01
CA ARG A 89 7.09 21.81 8.11
C ARG A 89 6.47 23.19 7.88
N MET A 90 6.39 24.04 8.90
CA MET A 90 5.64 25.31 8.79
C MET A 90 6.53 26.52 8.47
N LEU A 91 7.75 26.56 8.99
CA LEU A 91 8.65 27.72 8.88
C LEU A 91 9.00 28.06 7.43
N VAL A 92 9.06 27.05 6.54
CA VAL A 92 9.28 27.26 5.10
C VAL A 92 8.21 28.15 4.44
N ALA A 93 6.99 28.19 4.99
CA ALA A 93 5.84 28.97 4.56
C ALA A 93 5.49 30.13 5.51
N ASP A 94 6.39 30.54 6.41
CA ASP A 94 6.08 31.54 7.43
C ASP A 94 5.68 32.92 6.86
N GLU A 95 6.18 33.30 5.68
CA GLU A 95 5.73 34.50 4.97
C GLU A 95 4.21 34.48 4.71
N TYR A 96 3.65 33.31 4.35
CA TYR A 96 2.21 33.11 4.19
C TYR A 96 1.48 32.98 5.53
N LEU A 97 2.17 32.51 6.57
CA LEU A 97 1.64 32.47 7.94
C LEU A 97 1.80 33.80 8.68
N GLY A 98 2.31 34.85 8.03
CA GLY A 98 2.39 36.20 8.58
C GLY A 98 3.45 36.37 9.67
N GLY A 99 4.54 35.58 9.65
CA GLY A 99 5.59 35.65 10.68
C GLY A 99 5.23 34.95 11.99
N GLN A 100 4.07 34.30 12.06
CA GLN A 100 3.56 33.71 13.29
C GLN A 100 4.36 32.47 13.72
N VAL A 101 4.98 31.73 12.80
CA VAL A 101 5.83 30.57 13.14
C VAL A 101 7.10 31.06 13.84
N VAL A 102 7.77 32.09 13.30
CA VAL A 102 8.94 32.72 13.94
C VAL A 102 8.59 33.27 15.32
N ALA A 103 7.44 33.94 15.46
CA ALA A 103 6.96 34.45 16.75
C ALA A 103 6.76 33.32 17.77
N MET A 104 6.12 32.21 17.36
CA MET A 104 5.89 31.05 18.23
C MET A 104 7.19 30.34 18.61
N LEU A 105 8.12 30.14 17.67
CA LEU A 105 9.44 29.56 17.96
C LEU A 105 10.22 30.42 18.96
N THR A 106 10.15 31.75 18.84
CA THR A 106 10.79 32.68 19.77
C THR A 106 10.17 32.56 21.18
N GLN A 107 8.84 32.41 21.29
CA GLN A 107 8.16 32.15 22.56
C GLN A 107 8.57 30.81 23.19
N LEU A 108 8.91 29.82 22.36
CA LEU A 108 9.39 28.51 22.79
C LEU A 108 10.90 28.48 23.13
N ASP A 109 11.59 29.63 23.07
CA ASP A 109 13.04 29.79 23.25
C ASP A 109 13.88 29.04 22.18
N VAL A 110 13.38 29.02 20.94
CA VAL A 110 14.02 28.40 19.79
C VAL A 110 14.40 29.49 18.78
N ASP A 111 15.69 29.62 18.48
CA ASP A 111 16.21 30.53 17.46
C ASP A 111 15.90 30.00 16.04
N PRO A 112 15.01 30.67 15.27
CA PRO A 112 14.61 30.20 13.94
C PRO A 112 15.75 30.24 12.91
N THR A 113 16.75 31.10 13.10
CA THR A 113 17.86 31.27 12.14
C THR A 113 18.74 30.02 12.02
N LYS A 114 18.72 29.15 13.04
CA LYS A 114 19.43 27.86 13.02
C LYS A 114 18.90 26.90 11.95
N PHE A 115 17.71 27.15 11.41
CA PHE A 115 17.04 26.30 10.42
C PHE A 115 17.10 26.88 8.98
N ASP A 116 17.81 27.98 8.75
CA ASP A 116 17.85 28.66 7.44
C ASP A 116 18.34 27.74 6.30
N GLU A 117 19.36 26.91 6.56
CA GLU A 117 19.86 25.95 5.57
C GLU A 117 18.86 24.82 5.29
N GLU A 118 18.12 24.36 6.31
CA GLU A 118 17.06 23.34 6.13
C GLU A 118 15.88 23.91 5.33
N ILE A 119 15.45 25.14 5.64
CA ILE A 119 14.40 25.86 4.89
C ILE A 119 14.83 26.06 3.43
N LYS A 120 16.09 26.46 3.21
CA LYS A 120 16.64 26.63 1.86
C LYS A 120 16.65 25.30 1.10
N LYS A 121 17.08 24.21 1.73
CA LYS A 121 17.01 22.86 1.16
C LYS A 121 15.57 22.47 0.79
N TYR A 122 14.62 22.71 1.70
CA TYR A 122 13.20 22.46 1.47
C TYR A 122 12.70 23.24 0.25
N ARG A 123 12.94 24.55 0.18
CA ARG A 123 12.51 25.41 -0.93
C ARG A 123 13.11 24.96 -2.27
N VAL A 124 14.38 24.55 -2.28
CA VAL A 124 15.03 24.01 -3.47
C VAL A 124 14.35 22.71 -3.91
N ALA A 125 14.05 21.80 -2.99
CA ALA A 125 13.37 20.54 -3.31
C ALA A 125 11.98 20.77 -3.91
N VAL A 126 11.13 21.60 -3.27
CA VAL A 126 9.81 21.99 -3.79
C VAL A 126 9.93 22.63 -5.17
N ARG A 127 10.93 23.50 -5.35
CA ARG A 127 11.15 24.16 -6.64
C ARG A 127 11.54 23.16 -7.72
N LYS A 128 12.39 22.18 -7.43
CA LYS A 128 12.77 21.11 -8.38
C LYS A 128 11.57 20.24 -8.74
N GLU A 129 10.71 19.92 -7.77
CA GLU A 129 9.54 19.06 -7.94
C GLU A 129 8.44 19.68 -8.81
N PHE A 130 8.14 20.97 -8.60
CA PHE A 130 7.01 21.64 -9.28
C PHE A 130 7.40 22.57 -10.42
N ILE A 131 8.69 22.84 -10.65
CA ILE A 131 9.12 23.38 -11.95
C ILE A 131 8.98 22.24 -12.94
N LYS A 132 7.85 22.21 -13.65
CA LYS A 132 7.72 21.43 -14.88
C LYS A 132 8.98 21.71 -15.70
N PRO A 133 9.78 20.70 -16.09
CA PRO A 133 10.84 20.92 -17.03
C PRO A 133 10.18 21.60 -18.22
N ARG A 134 10.49 22.88 -18.44
CA ARG A 134 10.21 23.51 -19.72
C ARG A 134 10.97 22.63 -20.68
N VAL A 135 10.26 21.75 -21.39
CA VAL A 135 10.80 21.01 -22.52
C VAL A 135 11.30 22.10 -23.46
N LYS A 136 12.58 22.43 -23.33
CA LYS A 136 13.30 23.13 -24.37
C LYS A 136 13.28 22.13 -25.51
N ALA A 137 12.41 22.38 -26.48
CA ALA A 137 12.53 21.83 -27.81
C ALA A 137 13.87 22.32 -28.40
N ALA A 138 14.98 21.72 -27.96
CA ALA A 138 16.33 21.84 -28.52
C ALA A 138 17.25 20.94 -27.69
N GLY A 139 17.64 19.80 -28.28
CA GLY A 139 18.39 18.73 -27.64
C GLY A 139 19.70 19.18 -26.99
N THR A 140 19.68 19.29 -25.66
CA THR A 140 20.91 19.37 -24.87
C THR A 140 20.89 18.22 -23.88
N LEU A 141 21.89 17.34 -23.98
CA LEU A 141 22.14 16.22 -23.08
C LEU A 141 22.28 16.76 -21.65
N VAL A 142 21.36 16.40 -20.77
CA VAL A 142 21.49 16.64 -19.33
C VAL A 142 22.50 15.62 -18.79
N PRO A 143 23.50 16.05 -17.98
CA PRO A 143 24.47 15.14 -17.37
C PRO A 143 23.81 14.02 -16.56
N GLU A 144 24.35 12.81 -16.70
CA GLU A 144 23.82 11.53 -16.26
C GLU A 144 23.70 11.37 -14.72
N GLU A 145 24.27 12.31 -13.95
CA GLU A 145 24.33 12.24 -12.49
C GLU A 145 23.03 12.62 -11.77
N GLU A 146 22.06 13.26 -12.44
CA GLU A 146 20.79 13.68 -11.81
C GLU A 146 19.60 12.72 -12.03
N ARG A 147 19.78 11.59 -12.75
CA ARG A 147 18.68 10.64 -13.04
C ARG A 147 18.36 9.62 -11.93
N ASN A 148 19.12 9.60 -10.84
CA ASN A 148 19.02 8.58 -9.78
C ASN A 148 18.22 9.00 -8.52
N VAL A 149 17.47 10.11 -8.53
CA VAL A 149 16.84 10.63 -7.28
C VAL A 149 15.33 10.30 -7.15
N VAL A 150 14.74 9.57 -8.09
CA VAL A 150 13.32 9.16 -8.02
C VAL A 150 13.21 7.65 -7.76
N GLU A 151 13.88 7.17 -6.72
CA GLU A 151 13.51 5.90 -6.07
C GLU A 151 12.59 6.23 -4.89
N GLU A 152 11.31 6.40 -5.18
CA GLU A 152 10.28 6.55 -4.14
C GLU A 152 10.05 5.18 -3.49
N ARG A 153 10.66 5.01 -2.31
CA ARG A 153 10.37 3.91 -1.41
C ARG A 153 8.90 4.01 -1.02
N ILE A 154 8.08 3.09 -1.51
CA ILE A 154 6.91 2.61 -0.74
C ILE A 154 7.43 2.40 0.68
N PRO A 155 6.86 3.03 1.72
CA PRO A 155 7.27 2.76 3.09
C PRO A 155 7.27 1.25 3.26
N GLU A 156 8.45 0.69 3.59
CA GLU A 156 8.51 -0.72 3.97
C GLU A 156 7.53 -0.88 5.12
N LEU A 157 6.45 -1.64 4.93
CA LEU A 157 5.59 -2.12 5.99
C LEU A 157 6.50 -2.85 6.99
N LYS A 158 6.98 -2.12 7.99
CA LYS A 158 7.53 -2.73 9.19
C LYS A 158 6.33 -3.37 9.86
N VAL A 159 6.16 -4.67 9.64
CA VAL A 159 5.23 -5.47 10.43
C VAL A 159 5.64 -5.24 11.88
N GLY A 160 4.78 -4.53 12.62
CA GLY A 160 4.98 -4.21 14.02
C GLY A 160 4.89 -5.47 14.87
N ASP A 161 4.96 -5.32 16.20
CA ASP A 161 4.55 -6.42 17.05
C ASP A 161 3.03 -6.67 16.84
N PRO A 162 2.57 -7.93 16.73
CA PRO A 162 1.17 -8.24 16.43
C PRO A 162 0.17 -7.65 17.44
N GLU A 163 0.58 -7.41 18.69
CA GLU A 163 -0.29 -6.82 19.70
C GLU A 163 -0.50 -5.32 19.47
N SER A 164 0.54 -4.57 19.10
CA SER A 164 0.41 -3.16 18.73
C SER A 164 -0.39 -2.98 17.47
N GLU A 165 -0.12 -3.79 16.43
CA GLU A 165 -0.93 -3.79 15.20
C GLU A 165 -2.40 -4.09 15.51
N MET A 166 -2.67 -5.05 16.40
CA MET A 166 -4.04 -5.34 16.84
C MET A 166 -4.69 -4.14 17.53
N ARG A 167 -3.99 -3.49 18.47
CA ARG A 167 -4.51 -2.30 19.17
C ARG A 167 -4.82 -1.18 18.19
N GLU A 168 -3.94 -0.95 17.23
CA GLU A 168 -4.11 0.07 16.18
C GLU A 168 -5.32 -0.24 15.28
N MET A 169 -5.45 -1.49 14.81
CA MET A 169 -6.58 -1.88 13.97
C MET A 169 -7.91 -1.86 14.74
N ILE A 170 -7.91 -2.19 16.03
CA ILE A 170 -9.08 -2.03 16.90
C ILE A 170 -9.46 -0.55 17.03
N LYS A 171 -8.49 0.35 17.23
CA LYS A 171 -8.73 1.81 17.28
C LYS A 171 -9.30 2.31 15.96
N LEU A 172 -8.67 1.93 14.84
CA LEU A 172 -9.13 2.25 13.49
C LEU A 172 -10.59 1.83 13.28
N LEU A 173 -10.95 0.58 13.62
CA LEU A 173 -12.31 0.08 13.44
C LEU A 173 -13.33 0.69 14.40
N LYS A 174 -12.92 1.19 15.58
CA LYS A 174 -13.80 1.87 16.52
C LYS A 174 -14.05 3.34 16.19
N GLU A 175 -13.06 4.02 15.59
CA GLU A 175 -13.05 5.48 15.55
C GLU A 175 -12.90 6.09 14.14
N HIS A 176 -12.41 5.32 13.16
CA HIS A 176 -11.95 5.86 11.88
C HIS A 176 -12.35 5.01 10.66
N VAL A 177 -13.45 4.26 10.75
CA VAL A 177 -13.98 3.43 9.66
C VAL A 177 -14.41 4.28 8.49
N LEU A 178 -15.15 5.38 8.70
CA LEU A 178 -15.64 6.17 7.56
C LEU A 178 -14.49 6.84 6.82
N PHE A 179 -13.53 7.40 7.55
CA PHE A 179 -12.31 7.96 6.96
C PHE A 179 -11.56 6.90 6.15
N THR A 180 -11.28 5.73 6.74
CA THR A 180 -10.55 4.65 6.06
C THR A 180 -11.30 4.16 4.83
N ALA A 181 -12.63 4.00 4.93
CA ALA A 181 -13.45 3.50 3.84
C ALA A 181 -13.61 4.50 2.69
N THR A 182 -13.45 5.81 2.92
CA THR A 182 -13.71 6.86 1.92
C THR A 182 -12.47 7.61 1.46
N THR A 183 -11.32 7.42 2.11
CA THR A 183 -10.11 8.15 1.77
C THR A 183 -9.65 7.87 0.32
N ASP A 184 -9.23 8.95 -0.33
CA ASP A 184 -8.54 8.92 -1.62
C ASP A 184 -7.08 8.44 -1.49
N GLU A 185 -6.56 8.35 -0.26
CA GLU A 185 -5.24 7.78 0.03
C GLU A 185 -5.33 6.25 0.01
N LEU A 186 -5.43 5.70 -1.20
CA LEU A 186 -5.65 4.27 -1.42
C LEU A 186 -4.59 3.37 -0.78
N LEU A 187 -3.35 3.85 -0.66
CA LEU A 187 -2.27 3.12 -0.01
C LEU A 187 -2.57 2.82 1.47
N PHE A 188 -3.20 3.76 2.17
CA PHE A 188 -3.62 3.56 3.56
C PHE A 188 -4.60 2.39 3.71
N ARG A 189 -5.55 2.25 2.78
CA ARG A 189 -6.48 1.10 2.74
C ARG A 189 -5.75 -0.21 2.44
N VAL A 190 -4.76 -0.17 1.54
CA VAL A 190 -3.93 -1.35 1.23
C VAL A 190 -3.19 -1.80 2.48
N ASP A 191 -2.56 -0.88 3.21
CA ASP A 191 -1.83 -1.19 4.44
C ASP A 191 -2.75 -1.77 5.51
N ALA A 192 -3.92 -1.15 5.74
CA ALA A 192 -4.92 -1.66 6.67
C ALA A 192 -5.40 -3.07 6.29
N ASN A 193 -5.65 -3.33 5.00
CA ASN A 193 -6.00 -4.67 4.50
C ASN A 193 -4.90 -5.69 4.81
N VAL A 194 -3.65 -5.36 4.51
CA VAL A 194 -2.51 -6.26 4.74
C VAL A 194 -2.36 -6.60 6.22
N ILE A 195 -2.44 -5.60 7.12
CA ILE A 195 -2.31 -5.80 8.56
C ILE A 195 -3.46 -6.65 9.08
N ILE A 196 -4.71 -6.30 8.78
CA ILE A 196 -5.88 -7.04 9.27
C ILE A 196 -5.89 -8.50 8.77
N ILE A 197 -5.58 -8.73 7.50
CA ILE A 197 -5.47 -10.08 6.95
C ILE A 197 -4.37 -10.85 7.68
N THR A 198 -3.20 -10.25 7.87
CA THR A 198 -2.07 -10.89 8.58
C THR A 198 -2.44 -11.25 10.01
N LEU A 199 -3.07 -10.34 10.76
CA LEU A 199 -3.54 -10.59 12.12
C LEU A 199 -4.54 -11.76 12.19
N MET A 200 -5.51 -11.83 11.28
CA MET A 200 -6.47 -12.93 11.24
C MET A 200 -5.85 -14.25 10.79
N GLN A 201 -4.79 -14.23 9.98
CA GLN A 201 -4.07 -15.46 9.63
C GLN A 201 -3.24 -16.01 10.79
N THR A 202 -2.64 -15.13 11.60
CA THR A 202 -1.75 -15.53 12.70
C THR A 202 -2.49 -15.77 14.01
N ASN A 203 -3.62 -15.11 14.24
CA ASN A 203 -4.42 -15.22 15.46
C ASN A 203 -5.92 -15.33 15.16
N LYS A 204 -6.53 -16.49 15.42
CA LYS A 204 -7.97 -16.70 15.19
C LYS A 204 -8.88 -15.81 16.04
N VAL A 205 -8.40 -15.35 17.20
CA VAL A 205 -9.15 -14.45 18.09
C VAL A 205 -9.26 -13.04 17.49
N ALA A 206 -8.32 -12.66 16.61
CA ALA A 206 -8.30 -11.37 15.93
C ALA A 206 -9.63 -11.03 15.26
N GLN A 207 -10.22 -12.00 14.56
CA GLN A 207 -11.49 -11.79 13.87
C GLN A 207 -12.60 -11.33 14.83
N GLN A 208 -12.70 -11.95 16.01
CA GLN A 208 -13.70 -11.60 17.01
C GLN A 208 -13.44 -10.22 17.62
N GLU A 209 -12.19 -9.88 17.88
CA GLU A 209 -11.82 -8.57 18.43
C GLU A 209 -12.07 -7.43 17.44
N LEU A 210 -11.73 -7.63 16.16
CA LEU A 210 -11.98 -6.68 15.08
C LEU A 210 -13.48 -6.50 14.81
N MET A 211 -14.27 -7.58 14.79
CA MET A 211 -15.72 -7.49 14.70
C MET A 211 -16.32 -6.74 15.89
N LYS A 212 -15.86 -7.04 17.11
CA LYS A 212 -16.30 -6.34 18.31
C LYS A 212 -15.95 -4.85 18.24
N ALA A 213 -14.76 -4.51 17.77
CA ALA A 213 -14.32 -3.13 17.58
C ALA A 213 -15.26 -2.36 16.64
N LEU A 214 -15.56 -2.95 15.47
CA LEU A 214 -16.47 -2.36 14.49
C LEU A 214 -17.91 -2.21 15.04
N LEU A 215 -18.39 -3.16 15.84
CA LEU A 215 -19.69 -3.09 16.52
C LEU A 215 -19.76 -2.09 17.68
N HIS A 216 -18.64 -1.45 18.06
CA HIS A 216 -18.60 -0.36 19.04
C HIS A 216 -18.25 0.99 18.39
N ASN A 217 -18.31 1.08 17.05
CA ASN A 217 -18.00 2.29 16.34
C ASN A 217 -19.12 3.34 16.46
N ALA A 218 -18.76 4.54 16.93
CA ALA A 218 -19.67 5.64 17.21
C ALA A 218 -19.80 6.67 16.08
N GLU A 219 -19.10 6.50 14.95
CA GLU A 219 -19.25 7.35 13.77
C GLU A 219 -20.67 7.26 13.22
N LYS A 220 -21.22 8.37 12.72
CA LYS A 220 -22.62 8.46 12.26
C LYS A 220 -22.73 8.38 10.74
N ILE A 221 -23.74 7.68 10.25
CA ILE A 221 -24.13 7.64 8.83
C ILE A 221 -25.57 8.15 8.70
N GLY A 222 -25.70 9.37 8.18
CA GLY A 222 -26.96 10.10 8.08
C GLY A 222 -27.37 10.85 9.35
N ASP A 223 -28.41 11.68 9.22
CA ASP A 223 -28.88 12.58 10.29
C ASP A 223 -30.16 12.09 10.99
N LYS A 224 -30.88 11.14 10.36
CA LYS A 224 -32.16 10.63 10.88
C LYS A 224 -31.91 9.43 11.79
N LYS A 225 -32.63 9.39 12.91
CA LYS A 225 -32.59 8.26 13.86
C LYS A 225 -33.08 6.96 13.20
N ILE A 226 -32.44 5.86 13.57
CA ILE A 226 -32.79 4.50 13.13
C ILE A 226 -33.92 4.00 14.02
N ALA A 227 -34.98 3.44 13.43
CA ALA A 227 -36.01 2.71 14.16
C ALA A 227 -35.56 1.25 14.35
N HIS A 228 -35.20 0.87 15.57
CA HIS A 228 -34.76 -0.49 15.90
C HIS A 228 -35.55 -1.01 17.11
N LYS A 229 -36.25 -2.15 16.94
CA LYS A 229 -37.08 -2.79 18.00
C LYS A 229 -38.06 -1.83 18.71
N GLY A 230 -38.62 -0.87 17.96
CA GLY A 230 -39.59 0.11 18.48
C GLY A 230 -38.99 1.38 19.08
N GLU A 231 -37.66 1.46 19.23
CA GLU A 231 -36.95 2.63 19.72
C GLU A 231 -36.32 3.43 18.58
N LYS A 232 -36.13 4.73 18.79
CA LYS A 232 -35.41 5.61 17.86
C LYS A 232 -34.00 5.88 18.39
N ILE A 233 -33.01 5.24 17.79
CA ILE A 233 -31.60 5.32 18.19
C ILE A 233 -30.79 6.18 17.24
N GLU A 234 -29.64 6.68 17.70
CA GLU A 234 -28.73 7.49 16.89
C GLU A 234 -28.18 6.67 15.70
N PRO A 235 -27.93 7.29 14.54
CA PRO A 235 -27.53 6.57 13.33
C PRO A 235 -26.03 6.25 13.29
N THR A 236 -25.49 5.64 14.35
CA THR A 236 -24.08 5.23 14.41
C THR A 236 -23.82 3.95 13.62
N ILE A 237 -22.56 3.71 13.21
CA ILE A 237 -22.13 2.44 12.57
C ILE A 237 -22.54 1.24 13.42
N GLN A 238 -22.29 1.29 14.73
CA GLN A 238 -22.74 0.25 15.67
C GLN A 238 -24.24 -0.04 15.54
N ASN A 239 -25.08 1.00 15.50
CA ASN A 239 -26.53 0.85 15.48
C ASN A 239 -27.03 0.37 14.11
N TRP A 240 -26.41 0.83 13.01
CA TRP A 240 -26.66 0.32 11.67
C TRP A 240 -26.33 -1.15 11.52
N LEU A 241 -25.16 -1.57 12.02
CA LEU A 241 -24.75 -2.98 12.00
C LEU A 241 -25.65 -3.83 12.89
N THR A 242 -26.03 -3.33 14.07
CA THR A 242 -26.95 -4.05 14.97
C THR A 242 -28.33 -4.24 14.32
N ASP A 243 -28.84 -3.21 13.63
CA ASP A 243 -30.09 -3.31 12.89
C ASP A 243 -29.97 -4.32 11.74
N TYR A 244 -28.91 -4.23 10.92
CA TYR A 244 -28.65 -5.18 9.83
C TYR A 244 -28.54 -6.63 10.33
N ILE A 245 -27.70 -6.87 11.34
CA ILE A 245 -27.47 -8.21 11.91
C ILE A 245 -28.76 -8.81 12.45
N SER A 246 -29.66 -8.00 13.02
CA SER A 246 -30.95 -8.48 13.52
C SER A 246 -31.88 -9.03 12.44
N THR A 247 -31.63 -8.73 11.17
CA THR A 247 -32.37 -9.24 10.02
C THR A 247 -31.75 -10.50 9.40
N LEU A 248 -30.52 -10.84 9.79
CA LEU A 248 -29.81 -12.01 9.28
C LEU A 248 -30.34 -13.31 9.93
N PRO A 249 -30.32 -14.44 9.21
CA PRO A 249 -30.66 -15.73 9.81
C PRO A 249 -29.70 -16.07 10.95
N TYR A 250 -30.20 -16.74 11.99
CA TYR A 250 -29.47 -17.04 13.25
C TYR A 250 -28.28 -18.01 13.06
N ASN A 251 -27.99 -18.47 11.84
CA ASN A 251 -26.92 -19.42 11.61
C ASN A 251 -25.56 -18.69 11.52
N GLU A 252 -24.82 -18.71 12.63
CA GLU A 252 -23.47 -18.14 12.72
C GLU A 252 -22.49 -18.76 11.71
N ASN A 253 -22.74 -20.00 11.28
CA ASN A 253 -21.90 -20.73 10.32
C ASN A 253 -22.26 -20.46 8.85
N GLU A 254 -23.28 -19.66 8.58
CA GLU A 254 -23.66 -19.31 7.21
C GLU A 254 -22.82 -18.13 6.72
N LYS A 255 -22.22 -18.31 5.53
CA LYS A 255 -21.50 -17.23 4.83
C LYS A 255 -22.50 -16.12 4.50
N LEU A 256 -22.18 -14.90 4.92
CA LEU A 256 -22.98 -13.75 4.50
C LEU A 256 -22.83 -13.53 3.00
N SER A 257 -23.95 -13.30 2.35
CA SER A 257 -24.04 -13.15 0.91
C SER A 257 -24.64 -11.81 0.55
N THR A 258 -24.29 -11.30 -0.63
CA THR A 258 -24.83 -10.06 -1.20
C THR A 258 -26.37 -10.06 -1.26
N LEU A 259 -27.00 -11.24 -1.27
CA LEU A 259 -28.46 -11.38 -1.22
C LEU A 259 -29.06 -10.87 0.09
N HIS A 260 -28.40 -11.11 1.23
CA HIS A 260 -28.85 -10.63 2.53
C HIS A 260 -28.81 -9.10 2.60
N LYS A 261 -27.70 -8.53 2.14
CA LYS A 261 -27.52 -7.08 2.01
C LYS A 261 -28.60 -6.48 1.10
N ALA A 262 -28.79 -7.03 -0.10
CA ALA A 262 -29.81 -6.56 -1.05
C ALA A 262 -31.24 -6.61 -0.47
N LYS A 263 -31.58 -7.71 0.23
CA LYS A 263 -32.86 -7.84 0.91
C LYS A 263 -33.05 -6.77 1.99
N TYR A 264 -32.04 -6.53 2.83
CA TYR A 264 -32.08 -5.49 3.84
C TYR A 264 -32.28 -4.10 3.22
N TYR A 265 -31.57 -3.77 2.14
CA TYR A 265 -31.76 -2.50 1.42
C TYR A 265 -33.18 -2.32 0.85
N ALA A 266 -33.80 -3.39 0.36
CA ALA A 266 -35.14 -3.35 -0.21
C ALA A 266 -36.24 -3.22 0.88
N GLU A 267 -36.07 -3.92 1.99
CA GLU A 267 -37.11 -4.07 3.02
C GLU A 267 -36.99 -3.02 4.13
N SER A 268 -35.78 -2.59 4.50
CA SER A 268 -35.55 -1.71 5.65
C SER A 268 -36.14 -0.30 5.46
N PRO A 269 -37.07 0.14 6.32
CA PRO A 269 -37.58 1.51 6.30
C PRO A 269 -36.51 2.54 6.72
N ASN A 270 -35.46 2.11 7.43
CA ASN A 270 -34.35 2.97 7.83
C ASN A 270 -33.51 3.36 6.60
N VAL A 271 -33.16 2.38 5.77
CA VAL A 271 -32.36 2.60 4.55
C VAL A 271 -33.09 3.50 3.53
N LYS A 272 -34.41 3.36 3.41
CA LYS A 272 -35.23 4.19 2.51
C LYS A 272 -35.18 5.69 2.83
N GLN A 273 -34.79 6.06 4.05
CA GLN A 273 -34.72 7.45 4.49
C GLN A 273 -33.35 8.09 4.27
N LEU A 274 -32.33 7.30 3.91
CA LEU A 274 -30.97 7.77 3.64
C LEU A 274 -30.86 8.44 2.26
N THR A 275 -29.97 9.42 2.18
CA THR A 275 -29.50 9.95 0.89
C THR A 275 -28.63 8.93 0.17
N GLU A 276 -28.47 9.05 -1.15
CA GLU A 276 -27.62 8.13 -1.93
C GLU A 276 -26.18 8.11 -1.45
N GLU A 277 -25.62 9.26 -1.05
CA GLU A 277 -24.28 9.34 -0.45
C GLU A 277 -24.18 8.52 0.85
N ASN A 278 -25.15 8.64 1.75
CA ASN A 278 -25.17 7.85 2.98
C ASN A 278 -25.42 6.36 2.73
N LYS A 279 -26.16 6.00 1.69
CA LYS A 279 -26.32 4.60 1.28
C LYS A 279 -24.99 4.03 0.80
N LEU A 280 -24.21 4.78 0.01
CA LEU A 280 -22.87 4.34 -0.42
C LEU A 280 -21.92 4.15 0.76
N LEU A 281 -21.97 5.05 1.76
CA LEU A 281 -21.19 4.89 2.99
C LEU A 281 -21.61 3.63 3.77
N LEU A 282 -22.91 3.43 3.94
CA LEU A 282 -23.46 2.27 4.62
C LEU A 282 -23.08 0.96 3.91
N ASP A 283 -23.11 0.97 2.57
CA ASP A 283 -22.72 -0.18 1.75
C ASP A 283 -21.26 -0.59 1.98
N ARG A 284 -20.34 0.38 1.99
CA ARG A 284 -18.92 0.13 2.29
C ARG A 284 -18.72 -0.42 3.71
N VAL A 285 -19.50 0.05 4.68
CA VAL A 285 -19.44 -0.45 6.07
C VAL A 285 -19.98 -1.88 6.17
N PHE A 286 -21.04 -2.22 5.44
CA PHE A 286 -21.55 -3.59 5.40
C PHE A 286 -20.58 -4.53 4.70
N ASP A 287 -19.96 -4.11 3.60
CA ASP A 287 -18.92 -4.91 2.94
C ASP A 287 -17.74 -5.16 3.86
N LEU A 288 -17.28 -4.14 4.59
CA LEU A 288 -16.23 -4.30 5.60
C LEU A 288 -16.61 -5.35 6.65
N TYR A 289 -17.82 -5.25 7.22
CA TYR A 289 -18.31 -6.23 8.20
C TYR A 289 -18.39 -7.65 7.61
N GLU A 290 -18.95 -7.79 6.41
CA GLU A 290 -19.08 -9.09 5.71
C GLU A 290 -17.71 -9.69 5.39
N ASN A 291 -16.74 -8.87 4.96
CA ASN A 291 -15.39 -9.32 4.63
C ASN A 291 -14.63 -9.80 5.88
N ILE A 292 -14.73 -9.09 7.00
CA ILE A 292 -14.15 -9.54 8.28
C ILE A 292 -14.83 -10.84 8.72
N ARG A 293 -16.17 -10.89 8.75
CA ARG A 293 -16.92 -12.07 9.21
C ARG A 293 -16.69 -13.30 8.33
N ASN A 294 -16.64 -13.12 7.01
CA ASN A 294 -16.47 -14.20 6.05
C ASN A 294 -15.00 -14.56 5.78
N PHE A 295 -14.04 -13.93 6.47
CA PHE A 295 -12.62 -14.05 6.15
C PHE A 295 -12.17 -15.53 5.98
N TYR A 296 -12.38 -16.38 6.99
CA TYR A 296 -11.95 -17.79 6.90
C TYR A 296 -12.67 -18.58 5.80
N PHE A 297 -13.95 -18.30 5.54
CA PHE A 297 -14.66 -18.90 4.40
C PHE A 297 -14.09 -18.47 3.05
N ASN A 298 -13.59 -17.24 2.96
CA ASN A 298 -13.01 -16.69 1.73
C ASN A 298 -11.60 -17.20 1.50
N VAL A 299 -10.76 -17.30 2.55
CA VAL A 299 -9.39 -17.83 2.48
C VAL A 299 -9.36 -19.28 2.00
N GLU A 300 -10.36 -20.09 2.32
CA GLU A 300 -10.45 -21.48 1.85
C GLU A 300 -10.76 -21.59 0.34
N LYS A 301 -11.32 -20.54 -0.27
CA LYS A 301 -11.87 -20.59 -1.65
C LYS A 301 -11.19 -19.65 -2.62
N THR A 302 -10.45 -18.68 -2.11
CA THR A 302 -9.97 -17.52 -2.88
C THR A 302 -8.52 -17.25 -2.48
N ASN A 303 -7.72 -16.76 -3.42
CA ASN A 303 -6.36 -16.34 -3.11
C ASN A 303 -6.36 -15.18 -2.11
N LEU A 304 -5.41 -15.19 -1.18
CA LEU A 304 -5.28 -14.12 -0.17
C LEU A 304 -5.14 -12.72 -0.77
N SER A 305 -4.50 -12.61 -1.94
CA SER A 305 -4.31 -11.35 -2.67
C SER A 305 -5.62 -10.77 -3.22
N GLU A 306 -6.66 -11.59 -3.36
CA GLU A 306 -7.98 -11.18 -3.85
C GLU A 306 -8.91 -10.80 -2.70
N ILE A 307 -8.56 -11.13 -1.46
CA ILE A 307 -9.34 -10.77 -0.28
C ILE A 307 -9.06 -9.31 0.05
N GLN A 308 -10.11 -8.50 0.01
CA GLN A 308 -10.08 -7.10 0.43
C GLN A 308 -10.95 -6.95 1.68
N ILE A 309 -10.41 -6.40 2.76
CA ILE A 309 -11.18 -6.15 3.98
C ILE A 309 -11.95 -4.85 3.83
N PHE A 310 -11.23 -3.75 3.57
CA PHE A 310 -11.73 -2.54 2.97
C PHE A 310 -11.79 -2.71 1.45
N PRO A 311 -13.00 -2.78 0.86
CA PRO A 311 -13.15 -2.95 -0.58
C PRO A 311 -12.69 -1.70 -1.35
N PHE A 312 -12.22 -1.91 -2.57
CA PHE A 312 -11.98 -0.86 -3.55
C PHE A 312 -13.01 -0.93 -4.67
N THR A 313 -13.58 0.21 -5.05
CA THR A 313 -14.36 0.31 -6.29
C THR A 313 -13.45 0.12 -7.51
N GLU A 314 -13.99 -0.29 -8.65
CA GLU A 314 -13.24 -0.39 -9.91
C GLU A 314 -12.50 0.92 -10.23
N SER A 315 -13.17 2.06 -10.08
CA SER A 315 -12.56 3.37 -10.31
C SER A 315 -11.40 3.70 -9.37
N GLU A 316 -11.46 3.22 -8.12
CA GLU A 316 -10.37 3.38 -7.15
C GLU A 316 -9.22 2.44 -7.48
N GLN A 317 -9.49 1.20 -7.88
CA GLN A 317 -8.45 0.28 -8.34
C GLN A 317 -7.73 0.87 -9.56
N ASP A 318 -8.46 1.37 -10.56
CA ASP A 318 -7.89 2.04 -11.72
C ASP A 318 -7.04 3.26 -11.32
N LYS A 319 -7.53 4.07 -10.38
CA LYS A 319 -6.80 5.23 -9.86
C LYS A 319 -5.52 4.81 -9.14
N PHE A 320 -5.58 3.74 -8.33
CA PHE A 320 -4.41 3.16 -7.67
C PHE A 320 -3.39 2.68 -8.69
N PHE A 321 -3.83 1.88 -9.67
CA PHE A 321 -2.94 1.39 -10.73
C PHE A 321 -2.32 2.53 -11.51
N LYS A 322 -3.11 3.55 -11.89
CA LYS A 322 -2.58 4.74 -12.56
C LYS A 322 -1.56 5.46 -11.68
N GLN A 323 -1.90 5.81 -10.45
CA GLN A 323 -1.03 6.62 -9.59
C GLN A 323 0.30 5.93 -9.24
N TYR A 324 0.26 4.62 -8.98
CA TYR A 324 1.44 3.90 -8.47
C TYR A 324 2.16 3.08 -9.54
N TYR A 325 1.55 2.85 -10.70
CA TYR A 325 2.20 2.16 -11.83
C TYR A 325 2.49 3.06 -13.05
N GLN A 326 2.00 4.31 -13.11
CA GLN A 326 2.32 5.22 -14.24
C GLN A 326 3.79 5.67 -14.32
N GLY A 327 4.61 5.41 -13.30
CA GLY A 327 6.07 5.53 -13.43
C GLY A 327 6.66 4.61 -14.51
N VAL A 328 5.91 3.60 -14.95
CA VAL A 328 6.27 2.68 -16.05
C VAL A 328 5.75 3.18 -17.40
N GLU A 329 4.57 3.81 -17.46
CA GLU A 329 3.96 4.27 -18.73
C GLU A 329 4.41 5.67 -19.19
N GLU A 330 4.74 6.61 -18.29
CA GLU A 330 5.17 7.96 -18.73
C GLU A 330 6.58 7.98 -19.34
N ARG A 331 7.40 6.93 -19.12
CA ARG A 331 8.63 6.71 -19.90
C ARG A 331 8.35 6.23 -21.32
N ALA A 332 7.14 5.74 -21.61
CA ALA A 332 6.75 5.20 -22.91
C ALA A 332 6.12 6.23 -23.86
N LYS A 333 5.84 7.47 -23.44
CA LYS A 333 5.16 8.48 -24.28
C LYS A 333 6.03 9.64 -24.78
N ILE A 334 7.35 9.58 -24.61
CA ILE A 334 8.26 10.44 -25.38
C ILE A 334 8.57 9.73 -26.70
N GLY A 335 7.60 9.80 -27.61
CA GLY A 335 7.75 9.42 -29.01
C GLY A 335 6.84 8.29 -29.46
N GLU A 336 5.56 8.58 -29.70
CA GLU A 336 4.87 7.96 -30.84
C GLU A 336 3.56 8.70 -31.18
N ASP A 337 3.40 8.97 -32.47
CA ASP A 337 2.23 9.55 -33.12
C ASP A 337 1.02 8.59 -33.10
N ASP A 338 -0.17 9.20 -33.13
CA ASP A 338 -1.50 8.58 -33.20
C ASP A 338 -1.58 7.32 -34.09
N LYS A 339 -1.78 6.15 -33.46
CA LYS A 339 -2.45 5.00 -34.09
C LYS A 339 -3.59 4.50 -33.20
N LYS A 340 -4.72 4.27 -33.86
CA LYS A 340 -5.99 3.80 -33.27
C LYS A 340 -5.82 2.42 -32.60
N PRO A 341 -6.60 2.13 -31.53
CA PRO A 341 -6.51 0.86 -30.82
C PRO A 341 -7.12 -0.27 -31.67
N GLY A 342 -6.26 -1.16 -32.16
CA GLY A 342 -6.61 -2.48 -32.68
C GLY A 342 -6.29 -3.56 -31.65
N GLU A 343 -6.92 -4.72 -31.80
CA GLU A 343 -6.83 -5.92 -30.95
C GLU A 343 -5.44 -6.14 -30.33
N VAL A 344 -5.42 -6.31 -29.00
CA VAL A 344 -4.20 -6.58 -28.22
C VAL A 344 -3.79 -8.03 -28.49
N ASP A 345 -2.73 -8.20 -29.26
CA ASP A 345 -2.07 -9.49 -29.50
C ASP A 345 -1.44 -9.99 -28.19
N ILE A 346 -2.00 -11.05 -27.61
CA ILE A 346 -1.59 -11.64 -26.32
C ILE A 346 -0.20 -12.32 -26.45
N MET A 347 0.30 -12.56 -27.67
CA MET A 347 1.68 -13.00 -27.90
C MET A 347 2.70 -11.86 -27.86
N HIS A 348 2.27 -10.62 -28.11
CA HIS A 348 3.12 -9.45 -27.92
C HIS A 348 3.02 -9.00 -26.46
N SER A 349 4.15 -9.20 -25.77
CA SER A 349 4.36 -8.74 -24.41
C SER A 349 3.85 -7.32 -24.20
N ASN A 350 3.51 -7.00 -22.96
CA ASN A 350 3.58 -5.61 -22.53
C ASN A 350 5.07 -5.23 -22.61
N ASP A 351 5.55 -4.83 -23.80
CA ASP A 351 6.97 -4.68 -24.14
C ASP A 351 7.69 -3.80 -23.11
N ALA A 352 6.97 -2.83 -22.55
CA ALA A 352 7.42 -1.98 -21.45
C ALA A 352 7.85 -2.75 -20.19
N GLU A 353 7.15 -3.82 -19.81
CA GLU A 353 7.52 -4.62 -18.62
C GLU A 353 8.80 -5.43 -18.89
N ASP A 354 8.91 -6.04 -20.07
CA ASP A 354 10.09 -6.81 -20.45
C ASP A 354 11.31 -5.90 -20.61
N ASP A 355 11.12 -4.71 -21.16
CA ASP A 355 12.14 -3.66 -21.26
C ASP A 355 12.59 -3.16 -19.89
N ALA A 356 11.66 -2.87 -18.97
CA ALA A 356 11.99 -2.46 -17.61
C ALA A 356 12.78 -3.56 -16.85
N VAL A 357 12.39 -4.83 -17.03
CA VAL A 357 13.13 -5.98 -16.49
C VAL A 357 14.53 -6.06 -17.10
N ASN A 358 14.69 -5.84 -18.40
CA ASN A 358 15.99 -5.86 -19.07
C ASN A 358 16.89 -4.68 -18.66
N GLU A 359 16.32 -3.48 -18.52
CA GLU A 359 17.02 -2.27 -18.04
C GLU A 359 17.54 -2.52 -16.62
N TYR A 360 16.69 -2.96 -15.70
CA TYR A 360 17.12 -3.23 -14.33
C TYR A 360 18.08 -4.43 -14.24
N ARG A 361 17.91 -5.45 -15.09
CA ARG A 361 18.88 -6.55 -15.21
C ARG A 361 20.28 -6.02 -15.55
N ASN A 362 20.39 -5.12 -16.52
CA ASN A 362 21.68 -4.50 -16.89
C ASN A 362 22.26 -3.70 -15.72
N PHE A 363 21.43 -2.90 -15.05
CA PHE A 363 21.82 -2.19 -13.83
C PHE A 363 22.35 -3.14 -12.74
N LEU A 364 21.72 -4.30 -12.54
CA LEU A 364 22.21 -5.31 -11.59
C LEU A 364 23.58 -5.88 -11.98
N VAL A 365 23.84 -6.09 -13.28
CA VAL A 365 25.16 -6.54 -13.75
C VAL A 365 26.25 -5.55 -13.33
N ASP A 366 26.00 -4.26 -13.54
CA ASP A 366 26.95 -3.19 -13.21
C ASP A 366 27.12 -3.00 -11.70
N LYS A 367 25.99 -2.91 -10.97
CA LYS A 367 25.96 -2.70 -9.52
C LYS A 367 26.62 -3.84 -8.75
N THR A 368 26.37 -5.08 -9.16
CA THR A 368 26.94 -6.26 -8.48
C THR A 368 28.36 -6.57 -8.96
N ARG A 369 28.80 -5.98 -10.08
CA ARG A 369 30.07 -6.32 -10.76
C ARG A 369 30.20 -7.82 -11.04
N LYS A 370 29.06 -8.48 -11.30
CA LYS A 370 28.94 -9.94 -11.46
C LYS A 370 29.40 -10.75 -10.23
N ASP A 371 29.50 -10.13 -9.06
CA ASP A 371 29.81 -10.85 -7.82
C ASP A 371 28.59 -11.65 -7.35
N ARG A 372 28.77 -12.98 -7.21
CA ARG A 372 27.71 -13.91 -6.84
C ARG A 372 27.03 -13.53 -5.52
N LYS A 373 27.83 -13.13 -4.51
CA LYS A 373 27.32 -12.81 -3.18
C LYS A 373 26.50 -11.53 -3.20
N ARG A 374 27.01 -10.48 -3.86
CA ARG A 374 26.30 -9.20 -4.02
C ARG A 374 25.00 -9.35 -4.79
N LEU A 375 24.97 -10.18 -5.84
CA LEU A 375 23.75 -10.45 -6.59
C LEU A 375 22.72 -11.18 -5.71
N SER A 376 23.15 -12.20 -4.95
CA SER A 376 22.28 -12.92 -4.00
C SER A 376 21.72 -11.98 -2.92
N ASP A 377 22.57 -11.12 -2.34
CA ASP A 377 22.19 -10.16 -1.30
C ASP A 377 21.19 -9.13 -1.82
N GLN A 378 21.43 -8.59 -3.02
CA GLN A 378 20.55 -7.64 -3.66
C GLN A 378 19.20 -8.28 -4.01
N PHE A 379 19.21 -9.48 -4.61
CA PHE A 379 17.99 -10.20 -4.94
C PHE A 379 17.15 -10.54 -3.69
N TYR A 380 17.80 -10.96 -2.59
CA TYR A 380 17.10 -11.20 -1.33
C TYR A 380 16.45 -9.93 -0.77
N LYS A 381 17.17 -8.80 -0.81
CA LYS A 381 16.62 -7.49 -0.43
C LYS A 381 15.41 -7.13 -1.30
N ASP A 382 15.51 -7.34 -2.61
CA ASP A 382 14.43 -7.03 -3.54
C ASP A 382 13.19 -7.90 -3.24
N ILE A 383 13.37 -9.19 -2.91
CA ILE A 383 12.28 -10.08 -2.43
C ILE A 383 11.62 -9.54 -1.16
N LEU A 384 12.40 -9.09 -0.17
CA LEU A 384 11.84 -8.56 1.08
C LEU A 384 11.04 -7.27 0.84
N SER A 385 11.53 -6.41 -0.05
CA SER A 385 10.87 -5.14 -0.42
C SER A 385 9.76 -5.28 -1.47
N ARG A 386 9.45 -6.50 -1.93
CA ARG A 386 8.40 -6.82 -2.91
C ARG A 386 8.47 -6.02 -4.22
N LYS A 387 9.69 -5.69 -4.65
CA LYS A 387 9.97 -4.91 -5.84
C LYS A 387 9.85 -5.78 -7.11
N LYS A 388 8.69 -5.75 -7.77
CA LYS A 388 8.32 -6.69 -8.86
C LYS A 388 9.37 -6.76 -9.97
N ILE A 389 9.70 -5.63 -10.60
CA ILE A 389 10.62 -5.58 -11.75
C ILE A 389 12.01 -6.04 -11.32
N GLU A 390 12.46 -5.60 -10.15
CA GLU A 390 13.76 -5.91 -9.60
C GLU A 390 13.91 -7.39 -9.23
N ILE A 391 12.86 -8.01 -8.68
CA ILE A 391 12.80 -9.44 -8.39
C ILE A 391 12.87 -10.24 -9.69
N ILE A 392 12.07 -9.90 -10.70
CA ILE A 392 12.07 -10.63 -11.98
C ILE A 392 13.43 -10.49 -12.66
N ALA A 393 14.00 -9.29 -12.70
CA ALA A 393 15.31 -9.00 -13.27
C ALA A 393 16.45 -9.72 -12.53
N GLY A 394 16.43 -9.71 -11.19
CA GLY A 394 17.38 -10.45 -10.36
C GLY A 394 17.29 -11.95 -10.58
N MET A 395 16.07 -12.49 -10.63
CA MET A 395 15.81 -13.90 -10.92
C MET A 395 16.25 -14.28 -12.34
N LYS A 396 16.01 -13.42 -13.33
CA LYS A 396 16.49 -13.59 -14.72
C LYS A 396 18.01 -13.64 -14.78
N LEU A 397 18.70 -12.71 -14.12
CA LEU A 397 20.16 -12.68 -14.09
C LEU A 397 20.75 -13.89 -13.35
N LEU A 398 20.14 -14.32 -12.25
CA LEU A 398 20.54 -15.53 -11.52
C LEU A 398 20.31 -16.80 -12.36
N ALA A 399 19.21 -16.86 -13.10
CA ALA A 399 18.96 -17.93 -14.05
C ALA A 399 20.03 -17.93 -15.15
N GLU A 400 20.27 -16.81 -15.84
CA GLU A 400 21.26 -16.65 -16.92
C GLU A 400 22.70 -16.96 -16.51
N THR A 401 23.07 -16.68 -15.27
CA THR A 401 24.41 -16.97 -14.72
C THR A 401 24.54 -18.38 -14.14
N GLY A 402 23.45 -19.14 -14.11
CA GLY A 402 23.44 -20.51 -13.58
C GLY A 402 23.65 -20.56 -12.07
N LEU A 403 23.28 -19.50 -11.36
CA LEU A 403 23.42 -19.36 -9.91
C LEU A 403 22.13 -19.66 -9.14
N LEU A 404 20.97 -19.65 -9.82
CA LEU A 404 19.67 -19.74 -9.19
C LEU A 404 19.47 -21.06 -8.42
N ASP A 405 19.92 -22.19 -8.95
CA ASP A 405 19.92 -23.50 -8.27
C ASP A 405 20.79 -23.51 -7.02
N ASN A 406 22.00 -22.95 -7.11
CA ASN A 406 22.92 -22.91 -5.99
C ASN A 406 22.40 -22.00 -4.86
N ILE A 407 21.79 -20.85 -5.16
CA ILE A 407 21.26 -20.00 -4.08
C ILE A 407 20.06 -20.66 -3.37
N VAL A 408 19.18 -21.34 -4.12
CA VAL A 408 18.00 -22.00 -3.54
C VAL A 408 18.44 -23.14 -2.60
N THR A 409 19.51 -23.84 -2.94
CA THR A 409 19.98 -25.03 -2.21
C THR A 409 21.04 -24.74 -1.14
N GLU A 410 21.90 -23.75 -1.33
CA GLU A 410 23.05 -23.48 -0.45
C GLU A 410 22.84 -22.26 0.45
N ASP A 411 22.15 -21.21 -0.01
CA ASP A 411 21.98 -19.97 0.76
C ASP A 411 20.84 -20.12 1.77
N LYS A 412 21.21 -20.09 3.06
CA LYS A 412 20.28 -20.29 4.19
C LYS A 412 19.01 -19.45 4.08
N ARG A 413 19.11 -18.21 3.60
CA ARG A 413 17.98 -17.27 3.51
C ARG A 413 16.93 -17.75 2.53
N PHE A 414 17.36 -18.25 1.36
CA PHE A 414 16.46 -18.75 0.32
C PHE A 414 15.89 -20.11 0.68
N ARG A 415 16.67 -20.96 1.36
CA ARG A 415 16.18 -22.22 1.93
C ARG A 415 15.05 -21.99 2.92
N GLU A 416 15.20 -21.01 3.82
CA GLU A 416 14.17 -20.66 4.80
C GLU A 416 12.87 -20.18 4.13
N LEU A 417 12.97 -19.40 3.05
CA LEU A 417 11.80 -19.01 2.24
C LEU A 417 11.09 -20.23 1.65
N LEU A 418 11.83 -21.17 1.07
CA LEU A 418 11.24 -22.36 0.45
C LEU A 418 10.66 -23.35 1.49
N ILE A 419 11.31 -23.50 2.65
CA ILE A 419 10.79 -24.27 3.78
C ILE A 419 9.45 -23.69 4.26
N ALA A 420 9.37 -22.36 4.40
CA ALA A 420 8.14 -21.70 4.79
C ALA A 420 7.02 -21.91 3.75
N TYR A 421 7.37 -21.89 2.46
CA TYR A 421 6.45 -22.21 1.37
C TYR A 421 5.92 -23.65 1.46
N PHE A 422 6.79 -24.65 1.65
CA PHE A 422 6.34 -26.04 1.76
C PHE A 422 5.45 -26.28 2.98
N LYS A 423 5.78 -25.69 4.13
CA LYS A 423 4.95 -25.77 5.34
C LYS A 423 3.56 -25.17 5.14
N ARG A 424 3.48 -23.98 4.51
CA ARG A 424 2.22 -23.29 4.24
C ARG A 424 1.32 -24.06 3.27
N ASN A 425 1.91 -24.75 2.30
CA ASN A 425 1.19 -25.51 1.27
C ASN A 425 1.03 -27.00 1.59
N SER A 426 1.30 -27.43 2.83
CA SER A 426 1.19 -28.85 3.26
C SER A 426 2.03 -29.85 2.44
N MET A 427 3.17 -29.40 1.89
CA MET A 427 4.07 -30.20 1.04
C MET A 427 5.13 -30.92 1.87
N MET A 428 4.69 -31.85 2.73
CA MET A 428 5.55 -32.44 3.77
C MET A 428 6.63 -33.40 3.24
N GLU A 429 6.37 -34.07 2.11
CA GLU A 429 7.35 -34.99 1.51
C GLU A 429 8.47 -34.20 0.81
N GLU A 430 8.12 -33.13 0.09
CA GLU A 430 9.06 -32.20 -0.52
C GLU A 430 9.89 -31.48 0.55
N LEU A 431 9.27 -31.08 1.66
CA LEU A 431 9.97 -30.49 2.80
C LEU A 431 11.03 -31.44 3.37
N LYS A 432 10.67 -32.69 3.68
CA LYS A 432 11.62 -33.69 4.21
C LYS A 432 12.77 -33.93 3.23
N SER A 433 12.45 -34.08 1.95
CA SER A 433 13.45 -34.30 0.89
C SER A 433 14.41 -33.10 0.76
N PHE A 434 13.87 -31.87 0.82
CA PHE A 434 14.65 -30.63 0.75
C PHE A 434 15.54 -30.41 1.97
N GLU A 435 15.05 -30.74 3.17
CA GLU A 435 15.82 -30.66 4.41
C GLU A 435 16.95 -31.69 4.45
N ALA A 436 16.72 -32.89 3.88
CA ALA A 436 17.74 -33.92 3.69
C ALA A 436 18.82 -33.54 2.66
N LYS A 437 18.70 -32.37 2.01
CA LYS A 437 19.60 -31.87 0.96
C LYS A 437 19.75 -32.85 -0.21
N ALA A 438 18.70 -33.61 -0.53
CA ALA A 438 18.67 -34.38 -1.76
C ALA A 438 18.75 -33.41 -2.95
N PRO A 439 19.63 -33.60 -3.93
CA PRO A 439 19.65 -32.72 -5.10
C PRO A 439 18.42 -33.00 -5.97
N ASP A 440 17.42 -32.12 -5.90
CA ASP A 440 16.24 -32.19 -6.76
C ASP A 440 16.02 -30.84 -7.49
N PRO A 441 16.06 -30.81 -8.82
CA PRO A 441 15.79 -29.59 -9.57
C PRO A 441 14.36 -29.06 -9.39
N THR A 442 13.41 -29.87 -8.94
CA THR A 442 12.03 -29.41 -8.69
C THR A 442 11.97 -28.29 -7.65
N TYR A 443 12.96 -28.18 -6.74
CA TYR A 443 13.03 -27.09 -5.77
C TYR A 443 13.18 -25.72 -6.41
N VAL A 444 13.92 -25.62 -7.52
CA VAL A 444 14.04 -24.36 -8.26
C VAL A 444 12.68 -23.99 -8.87
N LYS A 445 11.94 -24.97 -9.40
CA LYS A 445 10.59 -24.76 -9.93
C LYS A 445 9.63 -24.28 -8.84
N HIS A 446 9.64 -24.91 -7.66
CA HIS A 446 8.85 -24.46 -6.51
C HIS A 446 9.23 -23.07 -6.05
N PHE A 447 10.53 -22.77 -5.99
CA PHE A 447 11.01 -21.45 -5.61
C PHE A 447 10.53 -20.37 -6.58
N ILE A 448 10.66 -20.58 -7.89
CA ILE A 448 10.19 -19.62 -8.90
C ILE A 448 8.67 -19.45 -8.81
N LYS A 449 7.90 -20.54 -8.66
CA LYS A 449 6.44 -20.49 -8.49
C LYS A 449 6.04 -19.70 -7.24
N TYR A 450 6.70 -19.97 -6.11
CA TYR A 450 6.51 -19.22 -4.87
C TYR A 450 6.77 -17.72 -5.05
N ILE A 451 7.88 -17.33 -5.68
CA ILE A 451 8.21 -15.93 -5.88
C ILE A 451 7.18 -15.24 -6.79
N LEU A 452 6.84 -15.84 -7.93
CA LEU A 452 5.94 -15.21 -8.91
C LEU A 452 4.49 -15.18 -8.41
N SER A 453 3.97 -16.30 -7.93
CA SER A 453 2.54 -16.42 -7.58
C SER A 453 2.26 -15.87 -6.18
N GLU A 454 3.03 -16.24 -5.15
CA GLU A 454 2.72 -15.87 -3.77
C GLU A 454 3.38 -14.55 -3.35
N ARG A 455 4.63 -14.30 -3.74
CA ARG A 455 5.33 -13.06 -3.31
C ARG A 455 4.99 -11.86 -4.15
N LEU A 456 4.83 -12.03 -5.46
CA LEU A 456 4.46 -10.96 -6.37
C LEU A 456 2.95 -10.88 -6.64
N GLY A 457 2.16 -11.86 -6.17
CA GLY A 457 0.71 -11.88 -6.38
C GLY A 457 0.31 -11.97 -7.85
N MET A 458 1.16 -12.57 -8.71
CA MET A 458 0.84 -12.71 -10.12
C MET A 458 -0.24 -13.76 -10.33
N THR A 459 -1.12 -13.50 -11.29
CA THR A 459 -2.09 -14.50 -11.78
C THR A 459 -1.36 -15.72 -12.37
N GLU A 460 -2.08 -16.84 -12.50
CA GLU A 460 -1.52 -18.05 -13.10
C GLU A 460 -0.98 -17.78 -14.52
N ASN A 461 -1.73 -17.05 -15.34
CA ASN A 461 -1.33 -16.67 -16.69
C ASN A 461 -0.02 -15.84 -16.70
N MET A 462 0.09 -14.82 -15.85
CA MET A 462 1.29 -13.98 -15.80
C MET A 462 2.51 -14.73 -15.24
N SER A 463 2.31 -15.49 -14.16
CA SER A 463 3.39 -16.28 -13.54
C SER A 463 3.85 -17.41 -14.46
N GLY A 464 2.94 -18.05 -15.18
CA GLY A 464 3.24 -19.07 -16.19
C GLY A 464 4.04 -18.51 -17.37
N ARG A 465 3.72 -17.30 -17.84
CA ARG A 465 4.50 -16.62 -18.90
C ARG A 465 5.96 -16.44 -18.47
N TRP A 466 6.19 -15.86 -17.29
CA TRP A 466 7.55 -15.69 -16.76
C TRP A 466 8.26 -17.02 -16.51
N ALA A 467 7.55 -18.04 -16.02
CA ALA A 467 8.08 -19.39 -15.85
C ALA A 467 8.53 -20.01 -17.18
N MET A 468 7.79 -19.79 -18.27
CA MET A 468 8.21 -20.20 -19.62
C MET A 468 9.49 -19.49 -20.06
N ILE A 469 9.60 -18.17 -19.82
CA ILE A 469 10.82 -17.40 -20.12
C ILE A 469 12.03 -17.96 -19.35
N PHE A 470 11.89 -18.24 -18.06
CA PHE A 470 12.95 -18.88 -17.27
C PHE A 470 13.27 -20.29 -17.78
N GLY A 471 12.26 -21.08 -18.15
CA GLY A 471 12.45 -22.39 -18.77
C GLY A 471 13.29 -22.33 -20.05
N ASN A 472 13.10 -21.31 -20.88
CA ASN A 472 13.91 -21.09 -22.09
C ASN A 472 15.36 -20.71 -21.75
N ILE A 473 15.58 -19.89 -20.72
CA ILE A 473 16.94 -19.56 -20.21
C ILE A 473 17.65 -20.84 -19.74
N PHE A 474 16.97 -21.68 -18.95
CA PHE A 474 17.53 -22.96 -18.50
C PHE A 474 17.80 -23.93 -19.65
N ARG A 475 16.95 -23.94 -20.68
CA ARG A 475 17.18 -24.73 -21.90
C ARG A 475 18.47 -24.30 -22.60
N ALA A 476 18.70 -22.99 -22.75
CA ALA A 476 19.91 -22.45 -23.36
C ALA A 476 21.19 -22.82 -22.58
N GLN A 477 21.07 -23.05 -21.27
CA GLN A 477 22.16 -23.54 -20.41
C GLN A 477 22.33 -25.07 -20.39
N GLY A 478 21.50 -25.82 -21.13
CA GLY A 478 21.51 -27.28 -21.12
C GLY A 478 20.82 -27.93 -19.91
N LYS A 479 20.16 -27.15 -19.04
CA LYS A 479 19.39 -27.65 -17.87
C LYS A 479 18.00 -28.12 -18.31
N LYS A 480 17.94 -29.20 -19.09
CA LYS A 480 16.68 -29.72 -19.69
C LYS A 480 15.57 -29.99 -18.67
N HIS A 481 15.92 -30.48 -17.49
CA HIS A 481 14.96 -30.76 -16.41
C HIS A 481 14.30 -29.49 -15.82
N LEU A 482 14.91 -28.30 -15.99
CA LEU A 482 14.32 -27.02 -15.63
C LEU A 482 13.66 -26.31 -16.82
N SER A 483 13.72 -26.88 -18.03
CA SER A 483 13.23 -26.20 -19.24
C SER A 483 11.73 -26.30 -19.47
N GLN A 484 11.03 -27.07 -18.64
CA GLN A 484 9.59 -27.34 -18.72
C GLN A 484 8.91 -26.92 -17.41
N MET A 485 8.77 -25.61 -17.21
CA MET A 485 8.13 -25.05 -16.02
C MET A 485 6.66 -24.69 -16.25
N ALA A 486 6.35 -24.21 -17.44
CA ALA A 486 5.02 -23.79 -17.86
C ALA A 486 4.86 -24.00 -19.37
N PHE A 487 3.62 -24.01 -19.83
CA PHE A 487 3.26 -24.08 -21.24
C PHE A 487 2.14 -23.08 -21.55
N TYR A 488 2.03 -22.67 -22.81
CA TYR A 488 0.88 -21.90 -23.28
C TYR A 488 -0.20 -22.86 -23.76
N ASP A 489 -1.36 -22.82 -23.12
CA ASP A 489 -2.54 -23.60 -23.50
C ASP A 489 -3.32 -22.84 -24.58
N MET A 490 -3.28 -23.35 -25.81
CA MET A 490 -3.91 -22.70 -26.96
C MET A 490 -5.43 -22.71 -26.91
N GLU A 491 -6.06 -23.64 -26.16
CA GLU A 491 -7.53 -23.72 -26.11
C GLU A 491 -8.13 -22.63 -25.22
N VAL A 492 -7.42 -22.27 -24.15
CA VAL A 492 -7.86 -21.23 -23.19
C VAL A 492 -7.05 -19.93 -23.31
N GLU A 493 -6.10 -19.87 -24.24
CA GLU A 493 -5.20 -18.75 -24.50
C GLU A 493 -4.45 -18.24 -23.26
N GLN A 494 -4.04 -19.17 -22.38
CA GLN A 494 -3.39 -18.86 -21.11
C GLN A 494 -2.17 -19.72 -20.84
N PHE A 495 -1.18 -19.16 -20.16
CA PHE A 495 -0.05 -19.91 -19.62
C PHE A 495 -0.47 -20.69 -18.37
N LYS A 496 -0.06 -21.96 -18.30
CA LYS A 496 -0.28 -22.87 -17.17
C LYS A 496 1.03 -23.44 -16.66
N TRP A 497 1.12 -23.61 -15.35
CA TRP A 497 2.25 -24.32 -14.73
C TRP A 497 2.19 -25.81 -15.06
N LEU A 498 3.35 -26.40 -15.35
CA LEU A 498 3.52 -27.86 -15.45
C LEU A 498 3.73 -28.49 -14.07
#